data_AF-A0A0U5K035-F1
#
_entry.id   AF-A0A0U5K035-F1
#
_cell.length_a   1.000
_cell.length_b   1.000
_cell.length_c   1.000
_cell.angle_alpha   90.00
_cell.angle_beta   90.00
_cell.angle_gamma   90.00
#
_symmetry.space_group_name_H-M   'P 1'
#
loop_
_entity.id
_entity.type
_entity.pdbx_description
1 polymer ?
#
loop_
_entity_poly.entity_id
_entity_poly.type
_entity_poly.pdbx_seq_one_letter_code
_entity_poly.pdbx_strand_id
1 'polypeptide(L)' 'MFMELVTWVEGSDVYQCWFNKKKFIKILNSLGISDWKFFLYNYTADDTQLMMDEFEKRGWQYKKITILF' A
#
# COMPACT_ATOMS: atom_id res chain seq x y z
N MET A 1 -5.54 -4.39 -13.39
CA MET A 1 -6.15 -4.58 -12.05
C MET A 1 -5.22 -3.95 -11.01
N PHE A 2 -5.70 -2.94 -10.30
CA PHE A 2 -4.96 -2.24 -9.24
C PHE A 2 -5.37 -2.82 -7.87
N MET A 3 -4.51 -2.68 -6.86
CA MET A 3 -4.86 -2.96 -5.46
C MET A 3 -4.82 -1.67 -4.67
N GLU A 4 -5.73 -1.55 -3.75
CA GLU A 4 -6.00 -0.33 -3.02
C GLU A 4 -5.65 -0.55 -1.54
N LEU A 5 -4.91 0.39 -0.97
CA LEU A 5 -4.65 0.50 0.46
C LEU A 5 -5.05 1.91 0.91
N VAL A 6 -5.78 2.01 2.01
CA VAL A 6 -6.21 3.26 2.62
C VAL A 6 -5.44 3.44 3.92
N THR A 7 -4.75 4.56 4.08
CA THR A 7 -3.99 4.84 5.30
C THR A 7 -4.38 6.17 5.93
N TRP A 8 -4.21 6.23 7.25
CA TRP A 8 -4.51 7.36 8.11
C TRP A 8 -3.20 7.87 8.67
N VAL A 9 -2.92 9.17 8.51
CA VAL A 9 -1.84 9.83 9.25
C VAL A 9 -2.47 10.62 10.37
N GLU A 10 -2.01 10.38 11.60
CA GLU A 10 -2.42 11.18 12.77
C GLU A 10 -2.17 12.66 12.49
N GLY A 11 -3.24 13.45 12.39
CA GLY A 11 -3.15 14.91 12.31
C GLY A 11 -3.84 15.62 11.14
N SER A 12 -4.62 14.94 10.27
CA SER A 12 -5.81 15.48 9.54
C SER A 12 -6.02 14.88 8.13
N ASP A 13 -5.02 14.22 7.53
CA ASP A 13 -5.12 13.76 6.13
C ASP A 13 -5.23 12.23 6.02
N VAL A 14 -6.36 11.76 5.49
CA VAL A 14 -6.53 10.38 5.03
C VAL A 14 -6.03 10.32 3.59
N TYR A 15 -5.29 9.28 3.21
CA TYR A 15 -4.97 9.09 1.80
C TYR A 15 -5.14 7.65 1.34
N GLN A 16 -5.62 7.54 0.11
CA GLN A 16 -5.87 6.30 -0.58
C GLN A 16 -4.75 6.08 -1.60
N CYS A 17 -4.12 4.92 -1.52
CA CYS A 17 -3.02 4.53 -2.37
C CYS A 17 -3.43 3.37 -3.29
N TRP A 18 -3.18 3.51 -4.59
CA TRP A 18 -3.38 2.44 -5.56
C TRP A 18 -2.05 1.94 -6.10
N PHE A 19 -1.81 0.65 -5.86
CA PHE A 19 -0.63 -0.07 -6.28
C PHE A 19 -0.95 -0.99 -7.45
N ASN A 20 0.05 -1.24 -8.29
CA ASN A 20 -0.08 -2.31 -9.29
C ASN A 20 -0.09 -3.68 -8.57
N LYS A 21 -1.16 -4.46 -8.77
CA LYS A 21 -1.35 -5.76 -8.11
C LYS A 21 -0.16 -6.71 -8.22
N LYS A 22 0.43 -6.85 -9.41
CA LYS A 22 1.54 -7.79 -9.63
C LYS A 22 2.79 -7.37 -8.86
N LYS A 23 3.08 -6.07 -8.88
CA LYS A 23 4.22 -5.48 -8.15
C LYS A 23 4.03 -5.58 -6.64
N PHE A 24 2.80 -5.34 -6.18
CA PHE A 24 2.44 -5.46 -4.79
C PHE A 24 2.62 -6.88 -4.25
N ILE A 25 2.06 -7.88 -4.94
CA ILE A 25 2.23 -9.30 -4.57
C ILE A 25 3.71 -9.69 -4.58
N LYS A 26 4.50 -9.15 -5.50
CA LYS A 26 5.95 -9.38 -5.53
C LYS A 26 6.65 -8.87 -4.27
N ILE A 27 6.26 -7.70 -3.76
CA ILE A 27 6.79 -7.16 -2.51
C ILE A 27 6.32 -8.00 -1.32
N LEU A 28 5.03 -8.33 -1.23
CA LEU A 28 4.51 -9.20 -0.17
C LEU A 28 5.25 -10.54 -0.11
N ASN A 29 5.44 -11.19 -1.26
CA ASN A 29 6.21 -12.44 -1.33
C ASN A 29 7.66 -12.25 -0.86
N SER A 30 8.30 -11.11 -1.16
CA SER A 30 9.64 -10.80 -0.64
C SER A 30 9.69 -10.56 0.87
N LEU A 31 8.55 -10.19 1.47
CA LEU A 31 8.36 -10.04 2.91
C LEU A 31 7.88 -11.35 3.57
N GLY A 32 7.76 -12.45 2.83
CA GLY A 32 7.27 -13.73 3.34
C GLY A 32 5.75 -13.84 3.45
N ILE A 33 5.00 -12.85 2.95
CA ILE A 33 3.54 -12.82 2.98
C ILE A 33 3.00 -13.41 1.68
N SER A 34 2.54 -14.65 1.74
CA SER A 34 2.00 -15.38 0.58
C SER A 34 0.52 -15.08 0.32
N ASP A 35 -0.25 -14.77 1.36
CA ASP A 35 -1.68 -14.44 1.26
C ASP A 35 -1.92 -12.92 1.22
N TRP A 36 -1.85 -12.37 0.00
CA TRP A 36 -2.15 -10.97 -0.24
C TRP A 36 -3.61 -10.58 0.06
N LYS A 37 -4.55 -11.53 0.04
CA LYS A 37 -5.96 -11.22 0.35
C LYS A 37 -6.09 -11.00 1.85
N PHE A 38 -5.52 -11.90 2.64
CA PHE A 38 -5.52 -11.78 4.11
C PHE A 38 -4.82 -10.48 4.56
N PHE A 39 -3.73 -10.11 3.90
CA PHE A 39 -3.06 -8.83 4.13
C PHE A 39 -4.01 -7.63 3.94
N LEU A 40 -4.79 -7.60 2.85
CA LEU A 40 -5.74 -6.49 2.60
C LEU A 40 -6.88 -6.37 3.62
N TYR A 41 -7.14 -7.40 4.42
CA TYR A 41 -8.13 -7.33 5.50
C TYR A 41 -7.54 -6.82 6.82
N ASN A 42 -6.22 -6.85 7.00
CA ASN A 42 -5.56 -6.62 8.29
C ASN A 42 -4.42 -5.59 8.24
N TYR A 43 -4.19 -4.95 7.10
CA TYR A 43 -3.13 -3.97 6.95
C TYR A 43 -3.37 -2.73 7.81
N THR A 44 -2.28 -2.12 8.24
CA THR A 44 -2.24 -0.90 9.05
C THR A 44 -1.76 0.29 8.24
N ALA A 45 -1.73 1.47 8.88
CA ALA A 45 -1.17 2.67 8.29
C ALA A 45 0.34 2.49 7.99
N ASP A 46 1.07 1.86 8.91
CA ASP A 46 2.50 1.56 8.78
C ASP A 46 2.77 0.61 7.61
N ASP A 47 1.92 -0.40 7.43
CA ASP A 47 2.01 -1.32 6.30
C ASP A 47 1.84 -0.60 4.95
N THR A 48 0.94 0.39 4.90
CA THR A 48 0.75 1.19 3.69
C THR A 48 1.99 2.04 3.39
N GLN A 49 2.59 2.63 4.42
CA GLN A 49 3.83 3.41 4.28
C GLN A 49 4.99 2.51 3.82
N LEU A 50 5.13 1.33 4.40
CA LEU A 50 6.12 0.33 3.98
C LEU A 50 5.96 -0.01 2.50
N MET A 51 4.73 -0.21 2.03
CA MET A 51 4.47 -0.52 0.61
C MET A 51 4.80 0.67 -0.30
N MET A 52 4.57 1.91 0.14
CA MET A 52 5.01 3.10 -0.60
C MET A 52 6.54 3.12 -0.72
N ASP A 53 7.25 2.96 0.39
CA ASP A 53 8.71 2.97 0.42
C ASP A 53 9.31 1.89 -0.47
N GLU A 54 8.74 0.67 -0.46
CA GLU A 54 9.20 -0.43 -1.31
C GLU A 54 8.96 -0.19 -2.80
N PHE A 55 7.89 0.54 -3.16
CA PHE A 55 7.65 0.99 -4.52
C PHE A 55 8.66 2.08 -4.93
N GLU A 56 8.93 3.06 -4.07
CA GLU A 56 9.89 4.15 -4.33
C GLU A 56 11.31 3.64 -4.50
N LYS A 57 11.78 2.75 -3.61
CA LYS A 57 13.09 2.08 -3.72
C LYS A 57 13.30 1.37 -5.06
N ARG A 58 12.21 0.92 -5.70
CA ARG A 58 12.22 0.21 -6.99
C ARG A 58 11.92 1.12 -8.19
N GLY A 59 11.72 2.42 -7.97
CA GLY A 59 11.31 3.36 -9.01
C GLY A 59 9.92 3.03 -9.59
N TRP A 60 9.05 2.39 -8.81
CA TRP A 60 7.73 2.01 -9.27
C TRP A 60 6.69 3.07 -8.90
N GLN A 61 5.89 3.44 -9.88
CA GLN A 61 4.79 4.37 -9.65
C GLN A 61 3.61 3.69 -8.93
N TYR A 62 3.01 4.45 -8.03
CA TYR A 62 1.74 4.20 -7.38
C TYR A 62 0.92 5.50 -7.42
N LYS A 63 -0.40 5.41 -7.28
CA LYS A 63 -1.25 6.61 -7.16
C LYS A 63 -1.52 6.88 -5.68
N LYS A 64 -1.48 8.14 -5.27
CA LYS A 64 -1.88 8.61 -3.93
C LYS A 64 -2.91 9.72 -4.11
N ILE A 65 -4.06 9.60 -3.45
CA ILE A 65 -5.09 10.64 -3.40
C ILE A 65 -5.37 10.96 -1.94
N THR A 66 -5.22 12.23 -1.57
CA THR A 66 -5.63 12.72 -0.26
C THR A 66 -7.15 12.87 -0.24
N ILE A 67 -7.78 12.24 0.74
CA ILE A 67 -9.19 12.39 1.07
C ILE A 67 -9.25 13.40 2.21
N LEU A 68 -9.66 14.63 1.88
CA LEU A 68 -10.02 15.63 2.87
C LEU A 68 -11.42 15.28 3.41
N PHE A 69 -11.54 15.13 4.73
CA PHE A 69 -12.83 15.00 5.42
C PHE A 69 -13.34 16.35 5.90
#